data_AF-A0A285ILS0-F1
#
_entry.id   AF-A0A285ILS0-F1
#
_cell.length_a   1.000
_cell.length_b   1.000
_cell.length_c   1.000
_cell.angle_alpha   90.00
_cell.angle_beta   90.00
_cell.angle_gamma   90.00
#
_symmetry.space_group_name_H-M   'P 1'
#
loop_
_entity.id
_entity.type
_entity.pdbx_description
1 polymer ?
#
loop_
_entity_poly.entity_id
_entity_poly.type
_entity_poly.pdbx_seq_one_letter_code
_entity_poly.pdbx_strand_id
1 'polypeptide(L)'
;EYEGEIYVIDVLYTKEGMEVTESQTAELLVRNKVNYCKIESNNGGRGFARNVEGILWDKYRTRSIDVQWFHQSKNKKARIIANSSFVMKHIYFPEDWKYRWSKYYEAMNSYQKEGRNRNDDGPDATTGLAEMVNEGFELRIGRV
;
A
#
# COMPACT_ATOMS: atom_id res chain seq x y z
N GLU A 1 1.79 -11.20 7.00
CA GLU A 1 3.08 -11.89 6.83
C GLU A 1 2.99 -13.30 7.39
N TYR A 2 3.79 -14.23 6.88
CA TYR A 2 4.03 -15.54 7.48
C TYR A 2 5.53 -15.79 7.40
N GLU A 3 6.21 -15.96 8.54
CA GLU A 3 7.67 -16.15 8.61
C GLU A 3 8.51 -15.04 7.92
N GLY A 4 8.01 -13.80 7.90
CA GLY A 4 8.68 -12.66 7.25
C GLY A 4 8.38 -12.52 5.75
N GLU A 5 7.60 -13.43 5.18
CA GLU A 5 7.15 -13.42 3.79
C GLU A 5 5.82 -12.66 3.64
N ILE A 6 5.68 -11.94 2.52
CA ILE A 6 4.49 -11.14 2.19
C ILE A 6 3.75 -11.77 1.03
N TYR A 7 2.44 -11.96 1.19
CA TYR A 7 1.56 -12.46 0.14
C TYR A 7 0.58 -11.35 -0.25
N VAL A 8 0.71 -10.86 -1.48
CA VAL A 8 -0.20 -9.87 -2.03
C VAL A 8 -1.45 -10.58 -2.53
N ILE A 9 -2.56 -10.35 -1.86
CA ILE A 9 -3.86 -10.96 -2.22
C ILE A 9 -4.71 -10.05 -3.11
N ASP A 10 -4.43 -8.75 -3.09
CA ASP A 10 -5.22 -7.75 -3.82
C ASP A 10 -4.43 -6.47 -4.08
N VAL A 11 -4.74 -5.78 -5.18
CA VAL A 11 -4.10 -4.52 -5.58
C VAL A 11 -5.14 -3.56 -6.16
N LEU A 12 -5.18 -2.35 -5.60
CA LEU A 12 -5.89 -1.22 -6.17
C LEU A 12 -4.87 -0.26 -6.83
N TYR A 13 -4.88 -0.17 -8.16
CA TYR A 13 -3.96 0.69 -8.92
C TYR A 13 -4.70 1.42 -10.06
N THR A 14 -4.99 2.71 -9.85
CA THR A 14 -5.85 3.50 -10.75
C THR A 14 -5.40 4.97 -10.82
N LYS A 15 -5.90 5.69 -11.83
CA LYS A 15 -5.71 7.14 -12.03
C LYS A 15 -6.99 7.95 -11.74
N GLU A 16 -8.00 7.29 -11.18
CA GLU A 16 -9.26 7.92 -10.82
C GLU A 16 -9.08 8.95 -9.70
N GLY A 17 -10.07 9.85 -9.56
CA GLY A 17 -10.04 10.90 -8.54
C GLY A 17 -10.12 10.35 -7.10
N MET A 18 -9.83 11.23 -6.14
CA MET A 18 -9.84 10.88 -4.71
C MET A 18 -11.18 10.32 -4.24
N GLU A 19 -12.31 10.93 -4.61
CA GLU A 19 -13.65 10.49 -4.20
C GLU A 19 -13.94 9.01 -4.58
N VAL A 20 -13.49 8.61 -5.77
CA VAL A 20 -13.64 7.22 -6.26
C VAL A 20 -12.68 6.29 -5.52
N THR A 21 -11.42 6.71 -5.38
CA THR A 21 -10.37 5.90 -4.75
C THR A 21 -10.56 5.72 -3.25
N GLU A 22 -11.12 6.69 -2.53
CA GLU A 22 -11.51 6.59 -1.11
C GLU A 22 -12.54 5.48 -0.90
N SER A 23 -13.60 5.47 -1.73
CA SER A 23 -14.64 4.45 -1.69
C SER A 23 -14.12 3.05 -2.04
N GLN A 24 -13.31 2.95 -3.11
CA GLN A 24 -12.67 1.69 -3.52
C GLN A 24 -11.69 1.17 -2.46
N THR A 25 -10.95 2.07 -1.79
CA THR A 25 -10.03 1.70 -0.70
C THR A 25 -10.80 1.12 0.48
N ALA A 26 -11.87 1.77 0.93
CA ALA A 26 -12.70 1.25 2.01
C ALA A 26 -13.29 -0.13 1.68
N GLU A 27 -13.79 -0.33 0.45
CA GLU A 27 -14.28 -1.62 -0.02
C GLU A 27 -13.18 -2.71 -0.01
N LEU A 28 -12.00 -2.38 -0.54
CA LEU A 28 -10.84 -3.28 -0.56
C LEU A 28 -10.46 -3.75 0.86
N LEU A 29 -10.42 -2.81 1.82
CA LEU A 29 -10.07 -3.11 3.21
C LEU A 29 -11.10 -4.05 3.85
N VAL A 30 -12.40 -3.79 3.65
CA VAL A 30 -13.46 -4.65 4.20
C VAL A 30 -13.49 -6.02 3.55
N ARG A 31 -13.47 -6.07 2.21
CA ARG A 31 -13.52 -7.33 1.44
C ARG A 31 -12.40 -8.28 1.87
N ASN A 32 -11.20 -7.75 2.04
CA ASN A 32 -10.02 -8.53 2.38
C ASN A 32 -9.82 -8.72 3.88
N LYS A 33 -10.77 -8.26 4.71
CA LYS A 33 -10.73 -8.36 6.19
C LYS A 33 -9.42 -7.81 6.76
N VAL A 34 -8.99 -6.66 6.23
CA VAL A 34 -7.78 -5.98 6.69
C VAL A 34 -7.98 -5.56 8.15
N ASN A 35 -6.93 -5.67 8.95
CA ASN A 35 -6.92 -5.24 10.35
C ASN A 35 -6.07 -3.97 10.56
N TYR A 36 -5.10 -3.72 9.69
CA TYR A 36 -4.19 -2.59 9.76
C TYR A 36 -3.94 -2.01 8.37
N CYS A 37 -4.14 -0.70 8.22
CA CYS A 37 -3.90 0.05 6.99
C CYS A 37 -2.98 1.23 7.28
N LYS A 38 -1.95 1.41 6.47
CA LYS A 38 -1.01 2.53 6.58
C LYS A 38 -1.04 3.35 5.29
N ILE A 39 -1.49 4.60 5.40
CA ILE A 39 -1.69 5.52 4.28
C ILE A 39 -0.59 6.57 4.28
N GLU A 40 0.14 6.72 3.17
CA GLU A 40 1.12 7.80 3.05
C GLU A 40 0.41 9.16 2.95
N SER A 41 0.67 10.02 3.92
CA SER A 41 0.15 11.39 3.98
C SER A 41 1.18 12.39 3.46
N ASN A 42 1.06 12.70 2.18
CA ASN A 42 1.49 13.97 1.62
C ASN A 42 0.41 15.05 1.88
N ASN A 43 0.39 16.16 1.11
CA ASN A 43 -0.51 17.31 1.30
C ASN A 43 -2.02 16.97 1.36
N GLY A 44 -2.45 15.77 0.94
CA GLY A 44 -3.86 15.33 0.99
C GLY A 44 -4.13 14.03 1.76
N GLY A 45 -3.12 13.23 2.11
CA GLY A 45 -3.36 11.86 2.60
C GLY A 45 -3.99 11.79 4.00
N ARG A 46 -3.86 12.83 4.83
CA ARG A 46 -4.59 12.93 6.10
C ARG A 46 -6.10 13.10 5.90
N GLY A 47 -6.50 13.84 4.85
CA GLY A 47 -7.91 13.97 4.46
C GLY A 47 -8.43 12.65 3.91
N PHE A 48 -7.66 12.05 3.01
CA PHE A 48 -7.96 10.73 2.43
C PHE A 48 -8.17 9.66 3.51
N ALA A 49 -7.26 9.54 4.48
CA ALA A 49 -7.38 8.57 5.58
C ALA A 49 -8.66 8.77 6.40
N ARG A 50 -9.00 10.01 6.74
CA ARG A 50 -10.23 10.34 7.48
C ARG A 50 -11.49 10.03 6.68
N ASN A 51 -11.48 10.32 5.39
CA ASN A 51 -12.60 10.02 4.51
C ASN A 51 -12.81 8.51 4.40
N VAL A 52 -11.73 7.73 4.24
CA VAL A 52 -11.78 6.27 4.28
C VAL A 52 -12.35 5.76 5.60
N GLU A 53 -11.87 6.26 6.76
CA GLU A 53 -12.44 5.92 8.07
C GLU A 53 -13.94 6.25 8.17
N GLY A 54 -14.35 7.42 7.65
CA GLY A 54 -15.75 7.82 7.57
C GLY A 54 -16.58 6.82 6.76
N ILE A 55 -16.12 6.45 5.56
CA ILE A 55 -16.79 5.48 4.69
C ILE A 55 -16.87 4.09 5.35
N LEU A 56 -15.82 3.65 6.04
CA LEU A 56 -15.80 2.39 6.80
C LEU A 56 -16.90 2.36 7.85
N TRP A 57 -17.13 3.47 8.56
CA TRP A 57 -18.21 3.57 9.53
C TRP A 57 -19.58 3.73 8.88
N ASP A 58 -19.72 4.62 7.90
CA ASP A 58 -21.02 5.01 7.35
C ASP A 58 -21.63 3.95 6.45
N LYS A 59 -20.82 3.29 5.63
CA LYS A 59 -21.27 2.26 4.68
C LYS A 59 -21.18 0.84 5.25
N TYR A 60 -20.09 0.53 5.95
CA TYR A 60 -19.78 -0.85 6.37
C TYR A 60 -19.96 -1.09 7.87
N ARG A 61 -20.21 -0.03 8.66
CA ARG A 61 -20.45 -0.10 10.12
C ARG A 61 -19.36 -0.86 10.88
N THR A 62 -18.10 -0.72 10.44
CA THR A 62 -16.96 -1.38 11.08
C THR A 62 -15.95 -0.39 11.66
N ARG A 63 -15.30 -0.80 12.76
CA ARG A 63 -14.11 -0.17 13.36
C ARG A 63 -12.97 -1.18 13.55
N SER A 64 -13.05 -2.33 12.87
CA SER A 64 -12.06 -3.42 13.02
C SER A 64 -10.74 -3.16 12.30
N ILE A 65 -10.66 -2.12 11.48
CA ILE A 65 -9.48 -1.74 10.70
C ILE A 65 -8.84 -0.54 11.41
N ASP A 66 -7.60 -0.68 11.86
CA ASP A 66 -6.77 0.43 12.33
C ASP A 66 -6.20 1.18 11.12
N VAL A 67 -6.69 2.39 10.86
CA VAL A 67 -6.24 3.24 9.75
C VAL A 67 -5.26 4.27 10.28
N GLN A 68 -3.99 4.10 9.94
CA GLN A 68 -2.93 5.04 10.28
C GLN A 68 -2.43 5.78 9.05
N TRP A 69 -1.89 6.97 9.26
CA TRP A 69 -1.19 7.71 8.23
C TRP A 69 0.19 8.17 8.69
N PHE A 70 1.11 8.27 7.75
CA PHE A 70 2.51 8.63 8.02
C PHE A 70 3.05 9.56 6.95
N HIS A 71 4.05 10.35 7.30
CA HIS A 71 4.76 11.17 6.34
C HIS A 71 6.07 10.47 5.96
N GLN A 72 6.31 10.28 4.66
CA GLN A 72 7.56 9.75 4.14
C GLN A 72 8.43 10.88 3.63
N SER A 73 9.55 11.14 4.31
CA SER A 73 10.52 12.18 3.94
C SER A 73 11.78 11.63 3.29
N LYS A 74 12.02 10.31 3.33
CA LYS A 74 13.19 9.67 2.74
C LYS A 74 13.09 9.69 1.21
N ASN A 75 14.25 9.64 0.54
CA ASN A 75 14.31 9.63 -0.91
C ASN A 75 13.66 8.36 -1.50
N LYS A 76 12.57 8.57 -2.28
CA LYS A 76 11.77 7.51 -2.92
C LYS A 76 12.62 6.51 -3.73
N LYS A 77 13.51 7.00 -4.60
CA LYS A 77 14.38 6.14 -5.43
C LYS A 77 15.33 5.29 -4.58
N ALA A 78 15.96 5.91 -3.59
CA ALA A 78 16.87 5.20 -2.70
C ALA A 78 16.16 4.08 -1.93
N ARG A 79 14.94 4.33 -1.44
CA ARG A 79 14.09 3.32 -0.76
C ARG A 79 13.77 2.14 -1.67
N ILE A 80 13.31 2.40 -2.89
CA ILE A 80 12.96 1.35 -3.87
C ILE A 80 14.19 0.50 -4.19
N ILE A 81 15.33 1.14 -4.46
CA ILE A 81 16.56 0.41 -4.80
C ILE A 81 17.05 -0.43 -3.61
N ALA A 82 17.06 0.14 -2.40
CA ALA A 82 17.52 -0.55 -1.19
C ALA A 82 16.66 -1.79 -0.85
N ASN A 83 15.34 -1.73 -1.10
CA ASN A 83 14.42 -2.83 -0.80
C ASN A 83 14.16 -3.78 -1.98
N SER A 84 14.66 -3.48 -3.18
CA SER A 84 14.41 -4.28 -4.39
C SER A 84 14.71 -5.77 -4.22
N SER A 85 15.83 -6.11 -3.58
CA SER A 85 16.22 -7.50 -3.29
C SER A 85 15.21 -8.21 -2.37
N PHE A 86 14.68 -7.50 -1.37
CA PHE A 86 13.64 -8.04 -0.49
C PHE A 86 12.33 -8.25 -1.25
N VAL A 87 11.90 -7.26 -2.04
CA VAL A 87 10.69 -7.33 -2.86
C VAL A 87 10.73 -8.54 -3.79
N MET A 88 11.86 -8.78 -4.47
CA MET A 88 11.99 -9.88 -5.43
C MET A 88 12.00 -11.26 -4.77
N LYS A 89 12.43 -11.37 -3.50
CA LYS A 89 12.60 -12.66 -2.82
C LYS A 89 11.47 -13.00 -1.86
N HIS A 90 10.82 -11.99 -1.31
CA HIS A 90 9.94 -12.15 -0.15
C HIS A 90 8.53 -11.57 -0.33
N ILE A 91 8.21 -11.07 -1.51
CA ILE A 91 6.85 -10.62 -1.86
C ILE A 91 6.31 -11.48 -2.98
N TYR A 92 5.27 -12.24 -2.67
CA TYR A 92 4.62 -13.17 -3.58
C TYR A 92 3.30 -12.60 -4.09
N PHE A 93 3.06 -12.81 -5.37
CA PHE A 93 1.82 -12.46 -6.04
C PHE A 93 1.12 -13.73 -6.55
N PRO A 94 -0.20 -13.72 -6.78
CA PRO A 94 -0.91 -14.82 -7.41
C PRO A 94 -0.36 -15.07 -8.82
N GLU A 95 -0.40 -16.30 -9.30
CA GLU A 95 0.18 -16.69 -10.60
C GLU A 95 -0.34 -15.86 -11.78
N ASP A 96 -1.61 -15.46 -11.73
CA ASP A 96 -2.31 -14.69 -12.76
C ASP A 96 -2.29 -13.17 -12.52
N TRP A 97 -1.47 -12.66 -11.59
CA TRP A 97 -1.42 -11.23 -11.24
C TRP A 97 -1.12 -10.32 -12.44
N LYS A 98 -0.35 -10.80 -13.43
CA LYS A 98 -0.08 -10.09 -14.69
C LYS A 98 -1.36 -9.79 -15.49
N TYR A 99 -2.40 -10.61 -15.33
CA TYR A 99 -3.70 -10.42 -15.96
C TYR A 99 -4.65 -9.66 -15.03
N ARG A 100 -4.67 -10.00 -13.73
CA ARG A 100 -5.53 -9.33 -12.73
C ARG A 100 -5.23 -7.84 -12.61
N TRP A 101 -3.94 -7.51 -12.58
CA TRP A 101 -3.45 -6.16 -12.30
C TRP A 101 -2.40 -5.74 -13.33
N SER A 102 -2.74 -5.86 -14.62
CA SER A 102 -1.82 -5.63 -15.75
C SER A 102 -1.06 -4.29 -15.68
N LYS A 103 -1.74 -3.20 -15.32
CA LYS A 103 -1.12 -1.87 -15.17
C LYS A 103 -0.11 -1.82 -14.03
N TYR A 104 -0.41 -2.48 -12.92
CA TYR A 104 0.49 -2.56 -11.78
C TYR A 104 1.67 -3.49 -12.08
N TYR A 105 1.41 -4.63 -12.73
CA TYR A 105 2.45 -5.53 -13.23
C TYR A 105 3.44 -4.79 -14.14
N GLU A 106 2.94 -3.99 -15.08
CA GLU A 106 3.78 -3.16 -15.95
C GLU A 106 4.60 -2.15 -15.14
N ALA A 107 4.01 -1.47 -14.15
CA ALA A 107 4.74 -0.53 -13.29
C ALA A 107 5.86 -1.22 -12.49
N MET A 108 5.64 -2.44 -12.00
CA MET A 108 6.65 -3.21 -11.27
C MET A 108 7.78 -3.71 -12.17
N ASN A 109 7.48 -4.13 -13.40
CA ASN A 109 8.46 -4.75 -14.31
C ASN A 109 9.21 -3.74 -15.20
N SER A 110 8.72 -2.51 -15.31
CA SER A 110 9.35 -1.46 -16.13
C SER A 110 10.27 -0.51 -15.34
N TYR A 111 10.31 -0.62 -14.01
CA TYR A 111 11.14 0.25 -13.18
C TYR A 111 12.64 -0.04 -13.39
N GLN A 112 13.41 0.99 -13.72
CA GLN A 112 14.85 0.89 -13.93
C GLN A 112 15.61 1.69 -12.87
N LYS A 113 16.77 1.18 -12.44
CA LYS A 113 17.66 1.88 -11.49
C LYS A 113 18.08 3.25 -12.03
N GLU A 114 18.35 3.31 -13.33
CA GLU A 114 18.78 4.50 -14.06
C GLU A 114 17.76 4.79 -15.17
N GLY A 115 17.50 6.08 -15.44
CA GLY A 115 16.56 6.50 -16.49
C GLY A 115 15.31 7.22 -16.00
N ARG A 116 14.33 7.39 -16.91
CA ARG A 116 13.06 8.06 -16.64
C ARG A 116 11.99 7.03 -16.25
N ASN A 117 11.88 6.74 -14.96
CA ASN A 117 10.75 5.98 -14.41
C ASN A 117 9.50 6.87 -14.46
N ARG A 118 8.63 6.65 -15.45
CA ARG A 118 7.40 7.44 -15.63
C ARG A 118 6.37 7.20 -14.54
N ASN A 119 6.30 5.97 -14.03
CA ASN A 119 5.38 5.56 -12.98
C ASN A 119 6.20 4.81 -11.92
N ASP A 120 6.32 5.37 -10.73
CA ASP A 120 7.05 4.76 -9.62
C ASP A 120 6.15 4.45 -8.41
N ASP A 121 4.85 4.72 -8.51
CA ASP A 121 3.87 4.50 -7.42
C ASP A 121 3.69 3.02 -7.07
N GLY A 122 3.67 2.13 -8.07
CA GLY A 122 3.61 0.68 -7.83
C GLY A 122 4.84 0.17 -7.05
N PRO A 123 6.07 0.41 -7.57
CA PRO A 123 7.31 0.07 -6.85
C PRO A 123 7.41 0.69 -5.46
N ASP A 124 6.98 1.94 -5.28
CA ASP A 124 7.03 2.63 -3.99
C ASP A 124 6.03 2.07 -2.97
N ALA A 125 4.77 1.84 -3.38
CA ALA A 125 3.78 1.21 -2.51
C ALA A 125 4.23 -0.20 -2.06
N THR A 126 4.81 -0.96 -2.98
CA THR A 126 5.35 -2.30 -2.69
C THR A 126 6.56 -2.24 -1.76
N THR A 127 7.41 -1.22 -1.93
CA THR A 127 8.51 -0.92 -1.01
C THR A 127 8.00 -0.60 0.39
N GLY A 128 6.87 0.11 0.50
CA GLY A 128 6.20 0.36 1.77
C GLY A 128 5.85 -0.93 2.53
N LEU A 129 5.40 -1.98 1.84
CA LEU A 129 5.14 -3.29 2.46
C LEU A 129 6.43 -3.92 3.01
N ALA A 130 7.52 -3.89 2.25
CA ALA A 130 8.81 -4.40 2.69
C ALA A 130 9.33 -3.65 3.92
N GLU A 131 9.19 -2.33 3.94
CA GLU A 131 9.59 -1.50 5.09
C GLU A 131 8.73 -1.77 6.32
N MET A 132 7.42 -1.97 6.16
CA MET A 132 6.53 -2.30 7.28
C MET A 132 6.92 -3.62 7.95
N VAL A 133 7.34 -4.63 7.18
CA VAL A 133 7.80 -5.90 7.73
C VAL A 133 9.19 -5.76 8.37
N ASN A 134 10.12 -5.06 7.71
CA ASN A 134 11.49 -4.89 8.20
C ASN A 134 11.61 -3.99 9.43
N GLU A 135 10.80 -2.93 9.52
CA GLU A 135 10.74 -2.02 10.68
C GLU A 135 9.85 -2.60 11.80
N GLY A 136 9.08 -3.65 11.50
CA GLY A 136 8.08 -4.24 12.39
C GLY A 136 6.76 -3.46 12.40
N PHE A 137 5.66 -4.16 12.70
CA PHE A 137 4.37 -3.51 12.96
C PHE A 137 4.44 -2.74 14.28
N GLU A 138 4.85 -1.46 14.23
CA GLU A 138 4.61 -0.54 15.34
C GLU A 138 3.10 -0.28 15.44
N LEU A 139 2.38 -1.19 16.09
CA LEU A 139 1.07 -0.86 16.66
C LEU A 139 1.33 0.27 17.65
N ARG A 140 0.98 1.49 17.26
CA ARG A 140 0.82 2.61 18.20
C ARG A 140 -0.38 2.30 19.11
N ILE A 141 -0.22 1.33 19.99
CA ILE A 141 -1.02 1.26 21.21
C ILE A 141 -0.62 2.53 21.95
N GLY A 142 -1.51 3.53 21.95
CA GLY A 142 -1.33 4.72 22.76
C GLY A 142 -0.91 4.28 24.16
N ARG A 143 0.27 4.73 24.60
CA ARG A 143 0.62 4.65 26.02
C ARG A 143 -0.53 5.30 26.78
N VAL A 144 -1.27 4.50 27.53
CA VAL A 144 -2.08 4.98 28.65
C VAL A 144 -1.11 5.39 29.76
#